data_AF-A0A0D3FCM5-F1
#
_entry.id   AF-A0A0D3FCM5-F1
#
_cell.length_a   1.000
_cell.length_b   1.000
_cell.length_c   1.000
_cell.angle_alpha   90.00
_cell.angle_beta   90.00
_cell.angle_gamma   90.00
#
_symmetry.space_group_name_H-M   'P 1'
#
loop_
_entity.id
_entity.type
_entity.pdbx_description
1 polymer ?
#
loop_
_entity_poly.entity_id
_entity_poly.type
_entity_poly.pdbx_seq_one_letter_code
_entity_poly.pdbx_strand_id
1 'polypeptide(L)'
;MEGEKEARPQLINPRNQKEQERERLRIGGRGSAAAMSTMKFCRECNNILYPKEEKDRRLLLFACRNCEHQEVSESKCVYRNEVAHAAGERTQVLQDVASDPTLPRTKTVRCAACGHGEAVFFQATARGEEGMTLFFVCCNLTCAHRWRE
;
A
#
# COMPACT_ATOMS: atom_id res chain seq x y z
N MET A 1 -44.29 -50.75 -15.56
CA MET A 1 -42.86 -51.09 -15.70
C MET A 1 -42.13 -49.81 -16.06
N GLU A 2 -41.82 -48.99 -15.08
CA GLU A 2 -40.91 -47.86 -15.26
C GLU A 2 -39.78 -48.06 -14.26
N GLY A 3 -38.59 -48.38 -14.78
CA GLY A 3 -37.40 -48.64 -13.99
C GLY A 3 -36.64 -47.35 -13.75
N GLU A 4 -36.43 -47.02 -12.48
CA GLU A 4 -35.55 -45.95 -12.03
C GLU A 4 -34.12 -46.20 -12.54
N LYS A 5 -33.59 -45.29 -13.34
CA LYS A 5 -32.17 -45.27 -13.72
C LYS A 5 -31.41 -44.51 -12.65
N GLU A 6 -30.75 -45.25 -11.77
CA GLU A 6 -29.85 -44.73 -10.75
C GLU A 6 -28.60 -44.11 -11.42
N ALA A 7 -28.47 -42.78 -11.36
CA ALA A 7 -27.33 -42.06 -11.90
C ALA A 7 -26.13 -42.16 -10.94
N ARG A 8 -25.11 -42.91 -11.36
CA ARG A 8 -23.84 -43.07 -10.64
C ARG A 8 -23.09 -41.73 -10.57
N PRO A 9 -22.72 -41.20 -9.39
CA PRO A 9 -21.97 -39.96 -9.30
C PRO A 9 -20.52 -40.21 -9.75
N GLN A 10 -20.05 -39.42 -10.72
CA GLN A 10 -18.66 -39.45 -11.16
C GLN A 10 -17.77 -38.87 -10.06
N LEU A 11 -16.81 -39.66 -9.58
CA LEU A 11 -15.79 -39.23 -8.62
C LEU A 11 -14.90 -38.16 -9.27
N ILE A 12 -14.95 -36.94 -8.76
CA ILE A 12 -14.11 -35.83 -9.19
C ILE A 12 -12.68 -36.11 -8.72
N ASN A 13 -11.74 -36.21 -9.66
CA ASN A 13 -10.34 -36.56 -9.42
C ASN A 13 -9.63 -35.44 -8.60
N PRO A 14 -9.07 -35.72 -7.41
CA PRO A 14 -8.51 -34.71 -6.50
C PRO A 14 -7.26 -33.98 -7.02
N ARG A 15 -6.65 -34.44 -8.12
CA ARG A 15 -5.55 -33.72 -8.79
C ARG A 15 -6.01 -32.44 -9.48
N ASN A 16 -7.22 -32.42 -10.05
CA ASN A 16 -7.77 -31.25 -10.74
C ASN A 16 -8.17 -30.10 -9.79
N GLN A 17 -8.36 -30.38 -8.50
CA GLN A 17 -8.69 -29.34 -7.52
C GLN A 17 -7.48 -28.45 -7.20
N LYS A 18 -6.27 -29.02 -7.12
CA LYS A 18 -5.04 -28.26 -6.82
C LYS A 18 -4.60 -27.34 -7.97
N GLU A 19 -4.87 -27.71 -9.22
CA GLU A 19 -4.60 -26.86 -10.38
C GLU A 19 -5.61 -25.73 -10.53
N GLN A 20 -6.92 -26.00 -10.31
CA GLN A 20 -7.95 -24.96 -10.36
C GLN A 20 -7.81 -23.91 -9.24
N GLU A 21 -7.34 -24.30 -8.05
CA GLU A 21 -7.10 -23.36 -6.94
C GLU A 21 -5.89 -22.43 -7.20
N ARG A 22 -4.86 -22.94 -7.88
CA ARG A 22 -3.69 -22.15 -8.31
C ARG A 22 -4.03 -21.11 -9.38
N GLU A 23 -5.02 -21.39 -10.22
CA GLU A 23 -5.44 -20.49 -11.30
C GLU A 23 -6.37 -19.37 -10.80
N ARG A 24 -7.17 -19.63 -9.75
CA ARG A 24 -7.99 -18.59 -9.08
C ARG A 24 -7.16 -17.52 -8.36
N LEU A 25 -5.92 -17.81 -7.97
CA LEU A 25 -5.02 -16.82 -7.37
C LEU A 25 -4.39 -15.84 -8.38
N ARG A 26 -4.56 -16.05 -9.69
CA ARG A 26 -3.94 -15.19 -10.73
C ARG A 26 -4.81 -14.04 -11.21
N ILE A 27 -6.12 -14.07 -10.98
CA ILE A 27 -7.07 -13.07 -11.47
C ILE A 27 -7.66 -12.33 -10.28
N GLY A 28 -6.84 -11.46 -9.69
CA GLY A 28 -7.21 -10.71 -8.50
C GLY A 28 -6.19 -9.63 -8.22
N GLY A 29 -6.05 -8.67 -9.15
CA GLY A 29 -5.39 -7.39 -8.92
C GLY A 29 -6.17 -6.58 -7.88
N ARG A 30 -6.16 -7.04 -6.64
CA ARG A 30 -6.44 -6.21 -5.47
C ARG A 30 -5.09 -5.63 -5.10
N GLY A 31 -4.98 -4.30 -5.11
CA GLY A 31 -3.88 -3.61 -4.47
C GLY A 31 -3.78 -4.14 -3.04
N SER A 32 -2.90 -5.11 -2.86
CA SER A 32 -2.66 -5.70 -1.56
C SER A 32 -2.09 -4.57 -0.75
N ALA A 33 -2.81 -4.17 0.31
CA ALA A 33 -2.20 -3.53 1.47
C ALA A 33 -1.23 -4.55 2.10
N ALA A 34 -0.25 -4.99 1.32
CA ALA A 34 0.75 -5.95 1.71
C ALA A 34 1.51 -5.26 2.84
N ALA A 35 1.57 -5.95 3.97
CA ALA A 35 2.15 -5.45 5.20
C ALA A 35 3.48 -4.75 4.90
N MET A 36 3.50 -3.43 5.09
CA MET A 36 4.75 -2.70 5.02
C MET A 36 5.67 -3.22 6.13
N SER A 37 6.92 -3.51 5.79
CA SER A 37 7.91 -3.89 6.78
C SER A 37 8.35 -2.64 7.53
N THR A 38 7.71 -2.35 8.66
CA THR A 38 8.06 -1.21 9.52
C THR A 38 9.36 -1.52 10.29
N MET A 39 10.30 -0.57 10.32
CA MET A 39 11.50 -0.69 11.15
C MET A 39 11.13 -0.65 12.64
N LYS A 40 11.72 -1.57 13.42
CA LYS A 40 11.48 -1.68 14.87
C LYS A 40 12.72 -1.32 15.67
N PHE A 41 12.51 -0.73 16.85
CA PHE A 41 13.56 -0.27 17.75
C PHE A 41 13.46 -0.96 19.10
N CYS A 42 14.61 -1.23 19.71
CA CYS A 42 14.72 -1.85 21.02
C CYS A 42 14.21 -0.91 22.11
N ARG A 43 13.38 -1.41 23.03
CA ARG A 43 12.83 -0.60 24.13
C ARG A 43 13.86 -0.23 25.20
N GLU A 44 14.97 -0.95 25.28
CA GLU A 44 16.00 -0.76 26.32
C GLU A 44 17.10 0.21 25.88
N CYS A 45 17.63 0.04 24.67
CA CYS A 45 18.80 0.80 24.19
C CYS A 45 18.52 1.63 22.92
N ASN A 46 17.27 1.65 22.45
CA ASN A 46 16.83 2.40 21.26
C ASN A 46 17.62 2.09 19.96
N ASN A 47 18.30 0.94 19.91
CA ASN A 47 18.97 0.45 18.70
C ASN A 47 17.98 -0.30 17.79
N ILE A 48 18.27 -0.35 16.49
CA ILE A 48 17.46 -1.08 15.51
C ILE A 48 17.44 -2.58 15.85
N LEU A 49 16.24 -3.18 15.80
CA LEU A 49 16.07 -4.62 15.93
C LEU A 49 16.26 -5.33 14.59
N TYR A 50 16.89 -6.50 14.62
CA TYR A 50 17.19 -7.29 13.44
C TYR A 50 16.36 -8.58 13.42
N PRO A 51 15.88 -9.02 12.24
CA PRO A 51 15.17 -10.28 12.09
C PRO A 51 16.06 -11.47 12.45
N LYS A 52 15.54 -12.39 13.26
CA LYS A 52 16.20 -13.61 13.76
C LYS A 52 15.21 -14.76 13.76
N GLU A 53 15.63 -15.93 13.30
CA GLU A 53 14.81 -17.15 13.32
C GLU A 53 14.96 -17.90 14.66
N GLU A 54 13.85 -18.30 15.26
CA GLU A 54 13.81 -19.29 16.33
C GLU A 54 13.50 -20.67 15.72
N LYS A 55 14.53 -21.52 15.59
CA LYS A 55 14.44 -22.78 14.82
C LYS A 55 13.47 -23.81 15.40
N ASP A 56 13.39 -23.88 16.72
CA ASP A 56 12.59 -24.91 17.40
C ASP A 56 11.09 -24.67 17.21
N ARG A 57 10.64 -23.43 17.37
CA ARG A 57 9.23 -23.04 17.19
C ARG A 57 8.91 -22.52 15.78
N ARG A 58 9.92 -22.37 14.92
CA ARG A 58 9.83 -21.82 13.55
C ARG A 58 9.18 -20.43 13.54
N LEU A 59 9.62 -19.58 14.46
CA LEU A 59 9.10 -18.22 14.62
C LEU A 59 10.12 -17.20 14.12
N LEU A 60 9.60 -16.11 13.54
CA LEU A 60 10.38 -14.92 13.24
C LEU A 60 10.39 -14.01 14.47
N LEU A 61 11.58 -13.70 14.96
CA LEU A 61 11.83 -12.76 16.05
C LEU A 61 12.52 -11.50 15.50
N PHE A 62 12.40 -10.40 16.24
CA PHE A 62 13.22 -9.21 16.11
C PHE A 62 14.10 -9.10 17.35
N ALA A 63 15.42 -9.09 17.16
CA ALA A 63 16.42 -9.16 18.23
C ALA A 63 17.37 -7.96 18.18
N CYS A 64 17.72 -7.43 19.34
CA CYS A 64 18.77 -6.42 19.44
C CYS A 64 20.16 -7.08 19.36
N ARG A 65 21.16 -6.35 18.84
CA ARG A 65 22.57 -6.79 18.85
C ARG A 65 23.36 -6.32 20.07
N ASN A 66 22.86 -5.29 20.76
CA ASN A 66 23.57 -4.63 21.87
C ASN A 66 23.07 -5.05 23.25
N CYS A 67 21.92 -5.73 23.34
CA CYS A 67 21.32 -6.25 24.57
C CYS A 67 20.54 -7.54 24.28
N GLU A 68 19.95 -8.15 25.30
CA GLU A 68 19.26 -9.45 25.19
C GLU A 68 17.80 -9.34 24.72
N HIS A 69 17.30 -8.12 24.50
CA HIS A 69 15.94 -7.84 24.08
C HIS A 69 15.56 -8.54 22.76
N GLN A 70 14.46 -9.29 22.79
CA GLN A 70 13.90 -10.02 21.65
C GLN A 70 12.37 -9.98 21.70
N GLU A 71 11.72 -9.84 20.54
CA GLU A 71 10.27 -9.83 20.42
C GLU A 71 9.78 -10.65 19.22
N VAL A 72 8.57 -11.19 19.30
CA VAL A 72 7.97 -11.99 18.22
C VAL A 72 7.44 -11.07 17.12
N SER A 73 7.68 -11.42 15.86
CA SER A 73 7.17 -10.66 14.74
C SER A 73 5.68 -10.93 14.48
N GLU A 74 4.90 -9.86 14.31
CA GLU A 74 3.49 -9.91 13.91
C GLU A 74 3.34 -10.22 12.39
N SER A 75 4.30 -9.78 11.58
CA SER A 75 4.32 -9.97 10.13
C SER A 75 5.50 -10.86 9.71
N LYS A 76 5.31 -11.65 8.65
CA LYS A 76 6.39 -12.46 8.06
C LYS A 76 7.19 -11.70 6.99
N CYS A 77 6.77 -10.48 6.64
CA CYS A 77 7.48 -9.65 5.68
C CYS A 77 8.65 -8.94 6.38
N VAL A 78 9.88 -9.32 6.02
CA VAL A 78 11.13 -8.72 6.55
C VAL A 78 11.66 -7.61 5.64
N TYR A 79 11.42 -7.75 4.33
CA TYR A 79 11.87 -6.80 3.33
C TYR A 79 10.89 -6.80 2.17
N ARG A 80 10.59 -5.60 1.68
CA ARG A 80 9.79 -5.38 0.48
C ARG A 80 10.51 -4.32 -0.34
N ASN A 81 10.81 -4.66 -1.59
CA ASN A 81 11.28 -3.70 -2.58
C ASN A 81 10.15 -3.40 -3.54
N GLU A 82 9.65 -2.17 -3.54
CA GLU A 82 8.69 -1.71 -4.54
C GLU A 82 9.45 -0.95 -5.62
N VAL A 83 9.57 -1.58 -6.79
CA VAL A 83 10.31 -0.98 -7.92
C VAL A 83 9.42 -0.01 -8.70
N ALA A 84 8.13 -0.34 -8.78
CA ALA A 84 7.12 0.51 -9.40
C ALA A 84 6.29 1.17 -8.29
N HIS A 85 6.52 2.46 -8.07
CA HIS A 85 5.70 3.25 -7.18
C HIS A 85 4.53 3.83 -7.96
N ALA A 86 3.30 3.65 -7.45
CA ALA A 86 2.17 4.39 -7.99
C ALA A 86 2.41 5.88 -7.73
N ALA A 87 2.18 6.73 -8.73
CA ALA A 87 2.51 8.16 -8.64
C ALA A 87 1.80 8.91 -7.50
N GLY A 88 0.76 8.33 -6.89
CA GLY A 88 0.06 8.88 -5.73
C GLY A 88 0.85 8.76 -4.42
N GLU A 89 1.89 7.92 -4.38
CA GLU A 89 2.66 7.66 -3.16
C GLU A 89 3.76 8.71 -2.92
N ARG A 90 4.17 9.42 -3.97
CA ARG A 90 5.35 10.30 -3.93
C ARG A 90 5.03 11.78 -3.71
N THR A 91 3.77 12.17 -3.64
CA THR A 91 3.38 13.56 -3.44
C THR A 91 3.24 13.87 -1.96
N GLN A 92 4.38 13.94 -1.25
CA GLN A 92 4.48 14.71 0.00
C GLN A 92 4.38 16.20 -0.36
N VAL A 93 3.18 16.63 -0.73
CA VAL A 93 2.89 18.03 -1.00
C VAL A 93 2.86 18.72 0.35
N LEU A 94 3.86 19.57 0.59
CA LEU A 94 3.97 20.36 1.82
C LEU A 94 2.71 21.19 2.02
N GLN A 95 2.27 21.32 3.27
CA GLN A 95 1.06 22.06 3.63
C GLN A 95 1.12 23.55 3.20
N ASP A 96 2.32 24.06 3.00
CA ASP A 96 2.61 25.46 2.69
C ASP A 96 2.51 25.79 1.19
N VAL A 97 2.20 24.83 0.34
CA VAL A 97 2.08 25.03 -1.11
C VAL A 97 1.02 26.07 -1.47
N ALA A 98 -0.04 26.20 -0.67
CA ALA A 98 -1.07 27.23 -0.85
C ALA A 98 -0.58 28.66 -0.52
N SER A 99 0.51 28.79 0.23
CA SER A 99 1.11 30.08 0.61
C SER A 99 2.19 30.56 -0.35
N ASP A 100 2.71 29.68 -1.20
CA ASP A 100 3.74 30.02 -2.17
C ASP A 100 3.19 30.97 -3.26
N PRO A 101 3.66 32.22 -3.34
CA PRO A 101 3.20 33.18 -4.34
C PRO A 101 3.73 32.88 -5.75
N THR A 102 4.72 31.99 -5.88
CA THR A 102 5.34 31.64 -7.17
C THR A 102 4.57 30.57 -7.92
N LEU A 103 3.66 29.85 -7.24
CA LEU A 103 2.85 28.81 -7.86
C LEU A 103 1.60 29.38 -8.53
N PRO A 104 1.22 28.83 -9.70
CA PRO A 104 0.06 29.32 -10.43
C PRO A 104 -1.24 28.92 -9.73
N ARG A 105 -2.24 29.81 -9.83
CA ARG A 105 -3.56 29.65 -9.21
C ARG A 105 -4.65 29.65 -10.26
N THR A 106 -5.67 28.83 -10.04
CA THR A 106 -6.87 28.82 -10.87
C THR A 106 -8.13 29.07 -10.06
N LYS A 107 -9.10 29.73 -10.68
CA LYS A 107 -10.46 29.94 -10.15
C LYS A 107 -11.53 29.11 -10.86
N THR A 108 -11.14 28.36 -11.90
CA THR A 108 -12.06 27.53 -12.68
C THR A 108 -12.44 26.25 -11.92
N VAL A 109 -11.51 25.74 -11.10
CA VAL A 109 -11.70 24.51 -10.31
C VAL A 109 -12.12 24.87 -8.90
N ARG A 110 -13.18 24.24 -8.42
CA ARG A 110 -13.69 24.40 -7.05
C ARG A 110 -13.25 23.24 -6.18
N CYS A 111 -12.91 23.52 -4.93
CA CYS A 111 -12.57 22.50 -3.96
C CYS A 111 -13.77 21.59 -3.67
N ALA A 112 -13.62 20.28 -3.84
CA ALA A 112 -14.67 19.31 -3.57
C ALA A 112 -15.05 19.22 -2.07
N ALA A 113 -14.14 19.58 -1.16
CA ALA A 113 -14.35 19.48 0.27
C ALA A 113 -15.05 20.71 0.89
N CYS A 114 -14.75 21.93 0.43
CA CYS A 114 -15.29 23.16 1.03
C CYS A 114 -15.94 24.14 0.05
N GLY A 115 -15.93 23.84 -1.26
CA GLY A 115 -16.51 24.69 -2.30
C GLY A 115 -15.72 25.97 -2.62
N HIS A 116 -14.57 26.19 -1.98
CA HIS A 116 -13.70 27.35 -2.24
C HIS A 116 -13.31 27.40 -3.71
N GLY A 117 -13.40 28.59 -4.31
CA GLY A 117 -13.25 28.81 -5.74
C GLY A 117 -11.84 29.19 -6.18
N GLU A 118 -10.82 28.86 -5.39
CA GLU A 118 -9.42 29.09 -5.75
C GLU A 118 -8.57 27.91 -5.29
N ALA A 119 -7.71 27.42 -6.19
CA ALA A 119 -6.78 26.35 -5.95
C ALA A 119 -5.41 26.67 -6.60
N VAL A 120 -4.34 26.33 -5.90
CA VAL A 120 -2.99 26.26 -6.46
C VAL A 120 -2.89 24.96 -7.25
N PHE A 121 -2.21 24.98 -8.40
CA PHE A 121 -1.92 23.77 -9.14
C PHE A 121 -0.44 23.68 -9.53
N PHE A 122 0.07 22.47 -9.64
CA PHE A 122 1.43 22.22 -10.11
C PHE A 122 1.52 20.80 -10.69
N GLN A 123 2.50 20.61 -11.55
CA GLN A 123 2.83 19.30 -12.11
C GLN A 123 3.89 18.66 -11.22
N ALA A 124 3.68 17.40 -10.80
CA ALA A 124 4.72 16.70 -10.07
C ALA A 124 5.90 16.40 -11.00
N THR A 125 7.11 16.76 -10.59
CA THR A 125 8.35 16.37 -11.26
C THR A 125 8.69 14.91 -10.97
N ALA A 126 7.80 14.00 -11.36
CA ALA A 126 8.11 12.57 -11.30
C ALA A 126 9.10 12.26 -12.44
N ARG A 127 10.25 11.65 -12.12
CA ARG A 127 11.07 10.97 -13.12
C ARG A 127 10.30 9.72 -13.57
N GLY A 128 9.53 9.80 -14.66
CA GLY A 128 8.70 8.71 -15.19
C GLY A 128 7.68 9.18 -16.24
N GLU A 129 6.91 8.24 -16.79
CA GLU A 129 5.92 8.47 -17.87
C GLU A 129 4.71 9.35 -17.48
N GLU A 130 4.49 9.61 -16.18
CA GLU A 130 3.39 10.46 -15.68
C GLU A 130 3.76 11.96 -15.59
N GLY A 131 4.58 12.46 -16.51
CA GLY A 131 5.00 13.86 -16.54
C GLY A 131 3.92 14.89 -16.91
N MET A 132 2.63 14.50 -16.94
CA MET A 132 1.51 15.37 -17.33
C MET A 132 0.39 15.50 -16.30
N THR A 133 0.47 14.80 -15.16
CA THR A 133 -0.57 14.82 -14.13
C THR A 133 -0.53 16.12 -13.32
N LEU A 134 -1.70 16.74 -13.09
CA LEU A 134 -1.80 17.97 -12.30
C LEU A 134 -2.27 17.66 -10.87
N PHE A 135 -1.63 18.31 -9.91
CA PHE A 135 -2.03 18.30 -8.51
C PHE A 135 -2.63 19.64 -8.16
N PHE A 136 -3.75 19.61 -7.45
CA PHE A 136 -4.45 20.79 -6.97
C PHE A 136 -4.45 20.82 -5.45
N VAL A 137 -4.33 22.04 -4.89
CA VAL A 137 -4.41 22.31 -3.46
C VAL A 137 -5.34 23.49 -3.23
N CYS A 138 -6.33 23.33 -2.36
CA CYS A 138 -7.26 24.39 -2.02
C CYS A 138 -6.55 25.56 -1.30
N CYS A 139 -6.80 26.80 -1.73
CA CYS A 139 -6.22 28.00 -1.10
C CYS A 139 -6.81 28.35 0.28
N ASN A 140 -7.90 27.70 0.70
CA ASN A 140 -8.44 27.89 2.05
C ASN A 140 -7.58 27.11 3.05
N LEU A 141 -6.83 27.82 3.90
CA LEU A 141 -5.94 27.26 4.92
C LEU A 141 -6.65 26.33 5.92
N THR A 142 -7.94 26.54 6.17
CA THR A 142 -8.73 25.64 7.04
C THR A 142 -9.11 24.32 6.35
N CYS A 143 -9.09 24.29 5.02
CA CYS A 143 -9.46 23.12 4.22
C CYS A 143 -8.23 22.33 3.77
N ALA A 144 -7.27 23.00 3.12
CA ALA A 144 -6.05 22.39 2.57
C ALA A 144 -6.28 21.07 1.78
N HIS A 145 -7.47 20.90 1.21
CA HIS A 145 -7.81 19.69 0.48
C HIS A 145 -6.97 19.61 -0.79
N ARG A 146 -6.49 18.40 -1.08
CA ARG A 146 -5.59 18.09 -2.19
C ARG A 146 -6.18 16.99 -3.04
N TRP A 147 -6.11 17.15 -4.36
CA TRP A 147 -6.62 16.18 -5.31
C TRP A 147 -5.79 16.17 -6.59
N ARG A 148 -5.95 15.11 -7.37
CA ARG A 148 -5.27 14.86 -8.65
C ARG A 148 -6.28 14.96 -9.77
N GLU A 149 -5.85 15.51 -10.91
CA GLU A 149 -6.52 15.35 -12.22
C GLU A 149 -5.52 14.82 -13.25
#